data_AF-A0AAW1RYQ8-F1
#
_entry.id   AF-A0AAW1RYQ8-F1
#
_cell.length_a   1.000
_cell.length_b   1.000
_cell.length_c   1.000
_cell.angle_alpha   90.00
_cell.angle_beta   90.00
_cell.angle_gamma   90.00
#
_symmetry.space_group_name_H-M   'P 1'
#
loop_
_entity.id
_entity.type
_entity.pdbx_description
1 polymer ?
#
loop_
_entity_poly.entity_id
_entity_poly.type
_entity_poly.pdbx_seq_one_letter_code
_entity_poly.pdbx_strand_id
1 'polypeptide(L)'
;MYEAALKHARSQQFESARDAFADCVAACPSLVKAYISWAQMEKRSLLEGEQEGCHLRRAQRVLQRGLTRNPYSASLCQAWGLLELQKGNFLAAVRLLDKSVVYDPSFSPVLRWRQVIDARSSIPPRRHAAITVQQQTLQF
;
A
#
# COMPACT_ATOMS: atom_id res chain seq x y z
N MET A 1 3.40 3.78 -24.74
CA MET A 1 3.06 2.58 -23.94
C MET A 1 2.19 2.96 -22.74
N TYR A 2 2.65 3.81 -21.81
CA TYR A 2 1.87 4.19 -20.61
C TYR A 2 0.51 4.86 -20.89
N GLU A 3 0.45 5.80 -21.84
CA GLU A 3 -0.81 6.46 -22.22
C GLU A 3 -1.84 5.48 -22.81
N ALA A 4 -1.38 4.45 -23.54
CA ALA A 4 -2.26 3.41 -24.06
C ALA A 4 -2.86 2.57 -22.92
N ALA A 5 -2.05 2.21 -21.92
CA ALA A 5 -2.54 1.52 -20.72
C ALA A 5 -3.61 2.35 -19.98
N LEU A 6 -3.40 3.66 -19.84
CA LEU A 6 -4.40 4.57 -19.26
C LEU A 6 -5.69 4.64 -20.08
N LYS A 7 -5.58 4.63 -21.42
CA LYS A 7 -6.74 4.61 -22.32
C LYS A 7 -7.57 3.35 -22.10
N HIS A 8 -6.96 2.16 -22.14
CA HIS A 8 -7.64 0.89 -21.85
C HIS A 8 -8.29 0.89 -20.45
N ALA A 9 -7.57 1.39 -19.43
CA ALA A 9 -8.08 1.48 -18.07
C ALA A 9 -9.27 2.44 -17.91
N ARG A 10 -9.36 3.50 -18.73
CA ARG A 10 -10.50 4.44 -18.74
C ARG A 10 -11.70 3.85 -19.50
N SER A 11 -11.45 3.08 -20.55
CA SER A 11 -12.46 2.37 -21.34
C SER A 11 -12.96 1.06 -20.69
N GLN A 12 -12.59 0.80 -19.43
CA GLN A 12 -12.94 -0.43 -18.68
C GLN A 12 -12.45 -1.74 -19.31
N GLN A 13 -11.48 -1.66 -20.24
CA GLN A 13 -10.84 -2.83 -20.83
C GLN A 13 -9.73 -3.32 -19.89
N PHE A 14 -10.11 -3.87 -18.73
CA PHE A 14 -9.16 -4.16 -17.65
C PHE A 14 -8.12 -5.20 -18.02
N GLU A 15 -8.44 -6.19 -18.87
CA GLU A 15 -7.46 -7.19 -19.33
C GLU A 15 -6.39 -6.55 -20.20
N SER A 16 -6.77 -5.87 -21.28
CA SER A 16 -5.82 -5.15 -22.14
C SER A 16 -5.03 -4.09 -21.37
N ALA A 17 -5.64 -3.46 -20.37
CA ALA A 17 -4.93 -2.52 -19.51
C ALA A 17 -3.87 -3.20 -18.64
N ARG A 18 -4.12 -4.41 -18.11
CA ARG A 18 -3.13 -5.19 -17.35
C ARG A 18 -1.92 -5.53 -18.20
N ASP A 19 -2.15 -6.00 -19.43
CA ASP A 19 -1.06 -6.34 -20.35
C ASP A 19 -0.24 -5.10 -20.70
N ALA A 20 -0.91 -4.00 -21.05
CA ALA A 20 -0.22 -2.74 -21.36
C ALA A 20 0.55 -2.18 -20.15
N PHE A 21 0.04 -2.31 -18.93
CA PHE A 21 0.79 -1.92 -17.73
C PHE A 21 1.95 -2.88 -17.44
N ALA A 22 1.78 -4.18 -17.66
CA ALA A 22 2.84 -5.18 -17.52
C ALA A 22 4.01 -4.86 -18.47
N ASP A 23 3.72 -4.54 -19.73
CA ASP A 23 4.70 -4.12 -20.72
C ASP A 23 5.41 -2.82 -20.29
N CYS A 24 4.66 -1.85 -19.75
CA CYS A 24 5.24 -0.59 -19.26
C CYS A 24 6.26 -0.82 -18.14
N VAL A 25 5.93 -1.67 -17.16
CA VAL A 25 6.82 -1.92 -16.02
C VAL A 25 7.96 -2.88 -16.38
N ALA A 26 7.79 -3.72 -17.41
CA ALA A 26 8.86 -4.53 -17.97
C ALA A 26 9.88 -3.68 -18.72
N ALA A 27 9.41 -2.72 -19.54
CA ALA A 27 10.27 -1.80 -20.27
C ALA A 27 10.99 -0.80 -19.34
N CYS A 28 10.27 -0.24 -18.36
CA CYS A 28 10.81 0.74 -17.42
C CYS A 28 10.40 0.41 -15.97
N PRO A 29 11.16 -0.44 -15.25
CA PRO A 29 10.87 -0.79 -13.85
C PRO A 29 10.94 0.39 -12.88
N SER A 30 11.64 1.47 -13.25
CA SER A 30 11.71 2.71 -12.47
C SER A 30 10.47 3.60 -12.59
N LEU A 31 9.53 3.26 -13.49
CA LEU A 31 8.34 4.04 -13.76
C LEU A 31 7.29 3.87 -12.65
N VAL A 32 7.50 4.54 -11.53
CA VAL A 32 6.63 4.48 -10.34
C VAL A 32 5.15 4.72 -10.67
N LYS A 33 4.85 5.72 -11.51
CA LYS A 33 3.47 6.07 -11.88
C LYS A 33 2.71 4.94 -12.60
N ALA A 34 3.42 4.01 -13.26
CA ALA A 34 2.78 2.85 -13.87
C ALA A 34 2.22 1.89 -12.81
N TYR A 35 2.99 1.58 -11.77
CA TYR A 35 2.53 0.74 -10.65
C TYR A 35 1.38 1.40 -9.88
N ILE A 36 1.59 2.67 -9.50
CA ILE A 36 0.60 3.76 -9.47
C ILE A 36 -0.81 3.45 -9.99
N SER A 37 -0.95 3.80 -11.26
CA SER A 37 -2.19 3.74 -12.01
C SER A 37 -2.70 2.31 -12.21
N TRP A 38 -1.82 1.32 -12.33
CA TRP A 38 -2.24 -0.08 -12.39
C TRP A 38 -2.95 -0.50 -11.10
N ALA A 39 -2.38 -0.21 -9.92
CA ALA A 39 -3.04 -0.52 -8.65
C ALA A 39 -4.38 0.21 -8.49
N GLN A 40 -4.48 1.47 -8.93
CA GLN A 40 -5.75 2.21 -8.94
C GLN A 40 -6.78 1.61 -9.90
N MET A 41 -6.34 1.11 -11.05
CA MET A 41 -7.19 0.38 -11.99
C MET A 41 -7.69 -0.92 -11.38
N GLU A 42 -6.84 -1.72 -10.72
CA GLU A 42 -7.26 -2.97 -10.08
C GLU A 42 -8.39 -2.74 -9.06
N LYS A 43 -8.33 -1.65 -8.29
CA LYS A 43 -9.41 -1.26 -7.37
C LYS A 43 -10.75 -1.00 -8.06
N ARG A 44 -10.74 -0.57 -9.33
CA ARG A 44 -11.94 -0.32 -10.14
C ARG A 44 -12.41 -1.55 -10.92
N SER A 45 -11.52 -2.52 -11.14
CA SER A 45 -11.80 -3.76 -11.87
C SER A 45 -12.64 -4.74 -11.03
N LEU A 46 -13.76 -4.27 -10.47
CA LEU A 46 -14.74 -5.14 -9.83
C LEU A 46 -15.43 -5.94 -10.93
N LEU A 47 -15.16 -7.24 -10.96
CA LEU A 47 -15.86 -8.17 -11.83
C LEU A 47 -16.97 -8.85 -11.03
N GLU A 48 -18.13 -9.02 -11.66
CA GLU A 48 -19.26 -9.73 -11.06
C GLU A 48 -18.85 -11.16 -10.70
N GLY A 49 -19.20 -11.61 -9.49
CA GLY A 49 -18.87 -12.94 -8.98
C GLY A 49 -17.47 -13.09 -8.39
N GLU A 50 -16.64 -12.05 -8.37
CA GLU A 50 -15.35 -12.13 -7.69
C GLU A 50 -15.46 -12.02 -6.17
N GLN A 51 -14.60 -12.76 -5.47
CA GLN A 51 -14.51 -12.74 -4.02
C GLN A 51 -14.22 -11.33 -3.49
N GLU A 52 -14.86 -10.97 -2.37
CA GLU A 52 -14.68 -9.68 -1.74
C GLU A 52 -13.18 -9.41 -1.43
N GLY A 53 -12.73 -8.19 -1.74
CA GLY A 53 -11.35 -7.76 -1.54
C GLY A 53 -10.30 -8.36 -2.49
N CYS A 54 -10.66 -9.16 -3.49
CA CYS A 54 -9.71 -9.68 -4.49
C CYS A 54 -9.00 -8.54 -5.25
N HIS A 55 -9.73 -7.48 -5.59
CA HIS A 55 -9.23 -6.27 -6.25
C HIS A 55 -8.20 -5.53 -5.38
N LEU A 56 -8.43 -5.47 -4.06
CA LEU A 56 -7.46 -4.89 -3.11
C LEU A 56 -6.19 -5.74 -3.03
N ARG A 57 -6.31 -7.08 -3.05
CA ARG A 57 -5.14 -7.99 -3.08
C ARG A 57 -4.32 -7.83 -4.37
N ARG A 58 -4.96 -7.68 -5.53
CA ARG A 58 -4.26 -7.40 -6.80
C ARG A 58 -3.53 -6.06 -6.75
N ALA A 59 -4.22 -5.00 -6.33
CA ALA A 59 -3.63 -3.68 -6.14
C ALA A 59 -2.41 -3.73 -5.21
N GLN A 60 -2.51 -4.46 -4.09
CA GLN A 60 -1.41 -4.66 -3.16
C GLN A 60 -0.21 -5.33 -3.82
N ARG A 61 -0.44 -6.41 -4.59
CA ARG A 61 0.62 -7.15 -5.29
C ARG A 61 1.35 -6.26 -6.30
N VAL A 62 0.63 -5.40 -7.00
CA VAL A 62 1.21 -4.43 -7.95
C VAL A 62 2.09 -3.41 -7.22
N LEU A 63 1.60 -2.82 -6.12
CA LEU A 63 2.36 -1.84 -5.33
C LEU A 63 3.60 -2.46 -4.68
N GLN A 64 3.48 -3.68 -4.14
CA GLN A 64 4.59 -4.42 -3.58
C GLN A 64 5.67 -4.68 -4.62
N ARG A 65 5.30 -5.12 -5.83
CA ARG A 65 6.24 -5.26 -6.96
C ARG A 65 6.92 -3.94 -7.29
N GLY A 66 6.18 -2.84 -7.31
CA GLY A 66 6.71 -1.49 -7.52
C GLY A 66 7.77 -1.12 -6.48
N LEU A 67 7.52 -1.40 -5.20
CA LEU A 67 8.48 -1.10 -4.12
C LEU A 67 9.68 -2.03 -4.10
N THR A 68 9.55 -3.30 -4.51
CA THR A 68 10.71 -4.18 -4.71
C THR A 68 11.68 -3.59 -5.74
N ARG A 69 11.16 -2.90 -6.77
CA ARG A 69 11.98 -2.23 -7.78
C ARG A 69 12.40 -0.80 -7.39
N ASN A 70 11.60 -0.13 -6.58
CA ASN A 70 11.77 1.28 -6.20
C ASN A 70 11.62 1.45 -4.67
N PRO A 71 12.59 0.96 -3.86
CA PRO A 71 12.43 0.81 -2.41
C PRO A 71 12.27 2.12 -1.63
N TYR A 72 12.72 3.23 -2.19
CA TYR A 72 12.67 4.57 -1.58
C TYR A 72 11.59 5.47 -2.17
N SER A 73 10.66 4.90 -2.95
CA SER A 73 9.59 5.69 -3.56
C SER A 73 8.53 6.10 -2.53
N ALA A 74 8.55 7.38 -2.15
CA ALA A 74 7.57 7.98 -1.25
C ALA A 74 6.13 7.78 -1.77
N SER A 75 5.89 8.00 -3.06
CA SER A 75 4.58 7.87 -3.68
C SER A 75 4.05 6.42 -3.66
N LEU A 76 4.91 5.40 -3.82
CA LEU A 76 4.48 4.00 -3.67
C LEU A 76 4.19 3.65 -2.21
N CYS A 77 5.01 4.13 -1.27
CA CYS A 77 4.73 3.97 0.16
C CYS A 77 3.39 4.61 0.54
N GLN A 78 3.10 5.82 0.05
CA GLN A 78 1.83 6.48 0.28
C GLN A 78 0.67 5.68 -0.32
N ALA A 79 0.77 5.29 -1.59
CA ALA A 79 -0.29 4.54 -2.27
C ALA A 79 -0.60 3.21 -1.58
N TRP A 80 0.42 2.48 -1.11
CA TRP A 80 0.22 1.23 -0.38
C TRP A 80 -0.33 1.48 1.03
N GLY A 81 0.17 2.50 1.73
CA GLY A 81 -0.36 2.87 3.04
C GLY A 81 -1.86 3.18 3.00
N LEU A 82 -2.31 3.94 1.99
CA LEU A 82 -3.72 4.23 1.77
C LEU A 82 -4.54 2.97 1.39
N LEU A 83 -3.96 2.04 0.65
CA LEU A 83 -4.61 0.77 0.35
C LEU A 83 -4.80 -0.09 1.60
N GLU A 84 -3.79 -0.17 2.48
CA GLU A 84 -3.91 -0.90 3.75
C GLU A 84 -4.91 -0.24 4.70
N LEU A 85 -5.02 1.10 4.66
CA LEU A 85 -6.04 1.83 5.40
C LEU A 85 -7.45 1.40 4.98
N GLN A 86 -7.70 1.28 3.67
CA GLN A 86 -8.97 0.79 3.13
C GLN A 86 -9.25 -0.68 3.50
N LYS A 87 -8.22 -1.50 3.67
CA LYS A 87 -8.34 -2.89 4.11
C LYS A 87 -8.54 -3.03 5.63
N GLY A 88 -8.49 -1.95 6.40
CA GLY A 88 -8.52 -1.98 7.87
C GLY A 88 -7.19 -2.38 8.54
N ASN A 89 -6.10 -2.49 7.77
CA ASN A 89 -4.78 -2.84 8.30
C ASN A 89 -4.04 -1.60 8.83
N PHE A 90 -4.57 -1.02 9.91
CA PHE A 90 -4.13 0.28 10.44
C PHE A 90 -2.63 0.35 10.77
N LEU A 91 -2.07 -0.69 11.37
CA LEU A 91 -0.64 -0.73 11.70
C LEU A 91 0.25 -0.64 10.45
N ALA A 92 -0.09 -1.40 9.40
CA ALA A 92 0.66 -1.38 8.15
C ALA A 92 0.47 -0.04 7.43
N ALA A 93 -0.76 0.48 7.41
CA ALA A 93 -1.10 1.77 6.83
C ALA A 93 -0.27 2.90 7.43
N VAL A 94 -0.30 3.07 8.75
CA VAL A 94 0.43 4.14 9.44
C VAL A 94 1.94 4.04 9.20
N ARG A 95 2.52 2.83 9.28
CA ARG A 95 3.96 2.63 9.02
C ARG A 95 4.37 3.00 7.61
N LEU A 96 3.56 2.65 6.60
CA LEU A 96 3.83 2.97 5.20
C LEU A 96 3.68 4.47 4.93
N LEU A 97 2.68 5.10 5.51
CA LEU A 97 2.47 6.55 5.41
C LEU A 97 3.60 7.32 6.10
N ASP A 98 4.03 6.92 7.29
CA ASP A 98 5.18 7.55 7.97
C ASP A 98 6.46 7.41 7.12
N LYS A 99 6.73 6.21 6.58
CA LYS A 99 7.86 6.01 5.65
C LYS A 99 7.78 6.91 4.42
N SER A 100 6.59 7.14 3.86
CA SER A 100 6.43 8.03 2.70
C SER A 100 6.90 9.45 3.00
N VAL A 101 6.59 9.96 4.21
CA VAL A 101 6.98 11.30 4.66
C VAL A 101 8.47 11.37 4.98
N VAL A 102 9.06 10.28 5.50
CA VAL A 102 10.51 10.20 5.72
C VAL A 102 11.29 10.28 4.40
N TYR A 103 10.79 9.64 3.34
CA TYR A 103 11.42 9.68 2.02
C TYR A 103 11.19 11.00 1.30
N ASP A 104 10.01 11.59 1.44
CA ASP A 104 9.68 12.90 0.88
C ASP A 104 8.70 13.66 1.80
N PRO A 105 9.18 14.72 2.48
CA PRO A 105 8.36 15.51 3.41
C PRO A 105 7.12 16.18 2.79
N SER A 106 7.06 16.33 1.46
CA SER A 106 5.89 16.89 0.77
C SER A 106 4.62 16.06 0.97
N PHE A 107 4.77 14.77 1.30
CA PHE A 107 3.68 13.85 1.59
C PHE A 107 3.09 14.03 3.00
N SER A 108 3.69 14.87 3.86
CA SER A 108 3.24 15.10 5.24
C SER A 108 1.74 15.45 5.42
N PRO A 109 1.03 16.11 4.49
CA PRO A 109 -0.40 16.35 4.64
C PRO A 109 -1.24 15.08 4.79
N VAL A 110 -0.79 13.94 4.25
CA VAL A 110 -1.52 12.66 4.34
C VAL A 110 -1.69 12.19 5.79
N LEU A 111 -0.75 12.53 6.67
CA LEU A 111 -0.79 12.12 8.09
C LEU A 111 -1.88 12.85 8.88
N ARG A 112 -2.36 13.98 8.37
CA ARG A 112 -3.41 14.80 9.00
C ARG A 112 -4.82 14.40 8.57
N TRP A 113 -4.96 13.45 7.65
CA TRP A 113 -6.28 12.98 7.23
C TRP A 113 -6.98 12.27 8.38
N ARG A 114 -8.27 12.56 8.58
CA ARG A 114 -9.07 12.02 9.69
C ARG A 114 -8.96 10.50 9.81
N GLN A 115 -9.09 9.78 8.70
CA GLN A 115 -8.98 8.31 8.68
C GLN A 115 -7.61 7.80 9.16
N VAL A 116 -6.53 8.53 8.88
CA VAL A 116 -5.17 8.17 9.31
C VAL A 116 -4.98 8.44 10.80
N ILE A 117 -5.54 9.55 11.31
CA ILE A 117 -5.55 9.88 12.73
C ILE A 117 -6.34 8.83 13.53
N ASP A 118 -7.54 8.48 13.05
CA ASP A 118 -8.41 7.48 13.66
C ASP A 118 -7.73 6.10 13.64
N ALA A 119 -7.13 5.72 12.52
CA ALA A 119 -6.33 4.49 12.42
C ALA A 119 -5.15 4.50 13.40
N ARG A 120 -4.45 5.62 13.56
CA ARG A 120 -3.33 5.73 14.52
C ARG A 120 -3.80 5.55 15.97
N SER A 121 -4.92 6.15 16.32
CA SER A 121 -5.55 6.02 17.64
C SER A 121 -6.04 4.60 17.93
N SER A 122 -6.38 3.85 16.88
CA SER A 122 -6.85 2.47 16.97
C SER A 122 -5.72 1.44 17.16
N ILE A 123 -4.45 1.82 16.97
CA ILE A 123 -3.31 0.92 17.13
C ILE A 123 -2.99 0.78 18.63
N PRO A 124 -3.07 -0.44 19.21
CA PRO A 124 -2.70 -0.61 20.61
C PRO A 124 -1.21 -0.28 20.80
N PRO A 125 -0.83 0.39 21.91
CA PRO A 125 0.58 0.61 22.21
C PRO A 125 1.29 -0.74 22.28
N ARG A 126 2.51 -0.80 21.76
CA ARG A 126 3.37 -1.98 21.92
C ARG A 126 3.51 -2.22 23.43
N ARG A 127 2.83 -3.24 23.94
CA ARG A 127 3.09 -3.76 25.28
C ARG A 127 4.52 -4.23 25.24
N HIS A 128 5.43 -3.48 25.86
CA HIS A 128 6.72 -4.01 26.23
C HIS A 128 6.38 -5.21 27.11
N ALA A 129 6.78 -6.41 26.69
CA ALA A 129 6.64 -7.60 27.52
C ALA A 129 7.35 -7.27 28.83
N ALA A 130 6.59 -7.01 29.88
CA ALA A 130 7.13 -6.94 31.23
C ALA A 130 7.65 -8.36 31.48
N ILE A 131 8.97 -8.52 31.34
CA ILE A 131 9.67 -9.68 31.85
C ILE A 131 9.58 -9.52 33.36
N THR A 132 8.48 -9.99 33.94
CA THR A 132 8.36 -10.18 35.38
C THR A 132 9.31 -11.32 35.70
N VAL A 133 10.56 -10.98 35.99
CA VAL A 133 11.49 -11.88 36.66
C VAL A 133 10.90 -12.13 38.04
N GLN A 134 10.17 -13.23 38.20
CA GLN A 134 9.90 -13.78 39.53
C GLN A 134 11.26 -14.17 40.11
N GLN A 135 11.80 -13.31 40.96
CA GLN A 135 12.85 -13.72 41.88
C GLN A 135 12.22 -14.76 42.81
N GLN A 136 12.45 -16.03 42.54
CA GLN A 136 12.33 -17.07 43.55
C GLN A 136 13.36 -16.76 44.63
N THR A 137 12.93 -16.12 45.70
CA THR A 137 13.62 -16.11 46.99
C THR A 137 13.60 -17.53 47.53
N LEU A 138 14.68 -18.28 47.27
CA LEU A 138 15.05 -19.50 47.98
C LEU A 138 16.33 -19.21 48.78
N GLN A 139 16.15 -18.69 49.99
CA GLN A 139 17.11 -18.59 51.10
C GLN A 139 16.24 -18.25 52.33
N PHE A 140 16.16 -18.99 53.44
CA PHE A 140 16.88 -20.11 54.03
C PHE A 140 15.88 -21.04 54.73
#